data_AF-A0A154KQW9-F1
#
_entry.id   AF-A0A154KQW9-F1
#
_cell.length_a   1.000
_cell.length_b   1.000
_cell.length_c   1.000
_cell.angle_alpha   90.00
_cell.angle_beta   90.00
_cell.angle_gamma   90.00
#
_symmetry.space_group_name_H-M   'P 1'
#
loop_
_entity.id
_entity.type
_entity.pdbx_description
1 polymer ?
#
loop_
_entity_poly.entity_id
_entity_poly.type
_entity_poly.pdbx_seq_one_letter_code
_entity_poly.pdbx_strand_id
1 'polypeptide(L)'
;MQRINRFFAFFLILPSLAILSACDDATTEGPTGDEITTAVIERFRDDPYAKVGHVENVTKTNSIKEANDETTVMVRYELVFDRSIADFADDVTERGKSAGDLDTVGNTVSEAIDLVKTKMLALKEGDFKAGDRRIVESEIRLVKSEKGWIYRP
;
A
#
# COMPACT_ATOMS: atom_id res chain seq x y z
N MET A 1 57.32 -32.75 38.18
CA MET A 1 56.53 -33.74 38.93
C MET A 1 55.52 -33.01 39.81
N GLN A 2 54.24 -33.39 39.71
CA GLN A 2 53.06 -33.12 40.58
C GLN A 2 51.90 -32.59 39.73
N ARG A 3 50.69 -33.15 39.76
CA ARG A 3 50.20 -34.48 40.12
C ARG A 3 48.78 -34.50 39.53
N ILE A 4 48.46 -35.55 38.79
CA ILE A 4 47.16 -35.77 38.15
C ILE A 4 46.11 -36.22 39.18
N ASN A 5 44.85 -35.95 38.84
CA ASN A 5 43.60 -36.58 39.28
C ASN A 5 43.00 -36.20 40.63
N ARG A 6 41.78 -35.65 40.56
CA ARG A 6 40.59 -36.28 41.16
C ARG A 6 39.34 -36.07 40.29
N PHE A 7 38.81 -37.20 39.83
CA PHE A 7 37.47 -37.40 39.28
C PHE A 7 36.39 -37.10 40.34
N PHE A 8 35.31 -36.42 39.95
CA PHE A 8 33.97 -36.67 40.49
C PHE A 8 32.92 -36.32 39.43
N ALA A 9 32.06 -37.29 39.12
CA ALA A 9 31.00 -37.25 38.12
C ALA A 9 29.72 -36.65 38.70
N PHE A 10 28.89 -35.99 37.87
CA PHE A 10 27.46 -36.30 37.67
C PHE A 10 26.76 -35.30 36.71
N PHE A 11 26.08 -35.85 35.71
CA PHE A 11 24.81 -35.45 35.09
C PHE A 11 24.41 -33.97 34.94
N LEU A 12 24.14 -33.56 33.68
CA LEU A 12 22.99 -32.78 33.17
C LEU A 12 23.28 -32.48 31.68
N ILE A 13 22.79 -33.23 30.68
CA ILE A 13 21.42 -33.24 30.14
C ILE A 13 20.83 -31.82 29.96
N LEU A 14 21.11 -31.19 28.81
CA LEU A 14 20.14 -30.71 27.80
C LEU A 14 20.75 -29.58 26.93
N PRO A 15 20.51 -29.60 25.61
CA PRO A 15 20.93 -28.55 24.70
C PRO A 15 19.99 -27.36 24.89
N SER A 16 20.52 -26.20 25.27
CA SER A 16 19.78 -24.96 25.24
C SER A 16 19.64 -24.51 23.77
N LEU A 17 18.68 -25.14 23.08
CA LEU A 17 17.84 -24.46 22.10
C LEU A 17 17.29 -23.20 22.78
N ALA A 18 17.93 -22.06 22.55
CA ALA A 18 17.32 -20.76 22.69
C ALA A 18 17.16 -20.19 21.28
N ILE A 19 16.24 -20.79 20.52
CA ILE A 19 15.57 -20.08 19.45
C ILE A 19 14.76 -19.00 20.16
N LEU A 20 15.34 -17.81 20.32
CA LEU A 20 14.56 -16.62 20.62
C LEU A 20 13.78 -16.30 19.35
N SER A 21 12.65 -17.00 19.19
CA SER A 21 11.51 -16.48 18.47
C SER A 21 11.05 -15.23 19.21
N ALA A 22 11.63 -14.08 18.88
CA ALA A 22 10.98 -12.81 19.12
C ALA A 22 9.91 -12.63 18.02
N CYS A 23 8.91 -13.50 18.04
CA CYS A 23 7.58 -13.15 17.58
C CYS A 23 7.01 -12.34 18.73
N ASP A 24 7.40 -11.07 18.78
CA ASP A 24 6.90 -10.12 19.75
C ASP A 24 5.46 -9.76 19.31
N ASP A 25 4.51 -10.65 19.59
CA ASP A 25 3.07 -10.36 19.61
C ASP A 25 2.75 -9.51 20.86
N ALA A 26 3.57 -8.49 21.14
CA ALA A 26 3.27 -7.44 22.09
C ALA A 26 2.32 -6.46 21.41
N THR A 27 1.01 -6.71 21.57
CA THR A 27 -0.08 -5.72 21.43
C THR A 27 0.21 -4.63 20.40
N THR A 28 -0.03 -4.90 19.11
CA THR A 28 0.12 -3.92 18.03
C THR A 28 -0.74 -2.69 18.30
N GLU A 29 -0.16 -1.70 18.96
CA GLU A 29 -0.77 -0.40 19.20
C GLU A 29 -0.67 0.41 17.91
N GLY A 30 -1.58 0.13 16.97
CA GLY A 30 -1.59 0.77 15.66
C GLY A 30 -2.28 -0.06 14.58
N PRO A 31 -2.41 0.51 13.37
CA PRO A 31 -2.98 -0.17 12.22
C PRO A 31 -2.07 -1.31 11.75
N THR A 32 -2.69 -2.44 11.43
CA THR A 32 -2.04 -3.62 10.85
C THR A 32 -1.63 -3.36 9.40
N GLY A 33 -0.74 -4.21 8.86
CA GLY A 33 -0.32 -4.11 7.46
C GLY A 33 -1.48 -4.23 6.47
N ASP A 34 -2.46 -5.09 6.77
CA ASP A 34 -3.64 -5.29 5.92
C ASP A 34 -4.59 -4.10 5.97
N GLU A 35 -4.79 -3.48 7.14
CA GLU A 35 -5.58 -2.25 7.28
C GLU A 35 -4.91 -1.09 6.54
N ILE A 36 -3.58 -0.98 6.62
CA ILE A 36 -2.80 0.02 5.87
C ILE A 36 -2.96 -0.21 4.38
N THR A 37 -2.78 -1.44 3.90
CA THR A 37 -2.90 -1.80 2.48
C THR A 37 -4.29 -1.49 1.96
N THR A 38 -5.33 -1.87 2.71
CA THR A 38 -6.72 -1.58 2.38
C THR A 38 -6.95 -0.07 2.28
N ALA A 39 -6.47 0.71 3.25
CA ALA A 39 -6.61 2.16 3.24
C ALA A 39 -5.87 2.84 2.09
N VAL A 40 -4.67 2.35 1.71
CA VAL A 40 -3.95 2.85 0.53
C VAL A 40 -4.75 2.57 -0.73
N ILE A 41 -5.28 1.36 -0.90
CA ILE A 41 -6.10 1.00 -2.06
C ILE A 41 -7.38 1.83 -2.11
N GLU A 42 -8.06 2.01 -0.97
CA GLU A 42 -9.28 2.84 -0.89
C GLU A 42 -9.01 4.29 -1.29
N ARG A 43 -7.96 4.90 -0.74
CA ARG A 43 -7.53 6.25 -1.15
C ARG A 43 -7.19 6.31 -2.63
N PHE A 44 -6.48 5.30 -3.14
CA PHE A 44 -6.03 5.28 -4.52
C PHE A 44 -7.20 5.22 -5.52
N ARG A 45 -8.38 4.74 -5.14
CA ARG A 45 -9.56 4.74 -6.04
C ARG A 45 -9.96 6.13 -6.54
N ASP A 46 -9.67 7.16 -5.77
CA ASP A 46 -9.94 8.56 -6.12
C ASP A 46 -8.72 9.25 -6.76
N ASP A 47 -7.59 8.55 -6.88
CA ASP A 47 -6.38 9.07 -7.53
C ASP A 47 -6.59 9.16 -9.05
N PRO A 48 -6.09 10.22 -9.72
CA PRO A 48 -6.17 10.32 -11.17
C PRO A 48 -5.54 9.14 -11.92
N TYR A 49 -4.56 8.46 -11.33
CA TYR A 49 -3.93 7.28 -11.92
C TYR A 49 -4.75 5.98 -11.76
N ALA A 50 -5.84 5.99 -11.00
CA ALA A 50 -6.68 4.80 -10.77
C ALA A 50 -7.30 4.20 -12.04
N LYS A 51 -7.40 5.00 -13.12
CA LYS A 51 -7.93 4.54 -14.41
C LYS A 51 -6.88 3.86 -15.29
N VAL A 52 -5.60 4.00 -14.95
CA VAL A 52 -4.47 3.58 -15.78
C VAL A 52 -3.45 2.72 -15.05
N GLY A 53 -3.66 2.46 -13.76
CA GLY A 53 -2.77 1.64 -12.96
C GLY A 53 -3.40 1.20 -11.64
N HIS A 54 -2.63 0.45 -10.88
CA HIS A 54 -2.99 -0.07 -9.57
C HIS A 54 -1.81 -0.02 -8.60
N VAL A 55 -2.09 -0.30 -7.34
CA VAL A 55 -1.11 -0.29 -6.25
C VAL A 55 -0.65 -1.70 -5.93
N GLU A 56 0.67 -1.89 -5.82
CA GLU A 56 1.32 -3.11 -5.34
C GLU A 56 2.33 -2.80 -4.22
N ASN A 57 2.78 -3.83 -3.51
CA ASN A 57 3.93 -3.79 -2.61
C ASN A 57 3.87 -2.69 -1.52
N VAL A 58 2.68 -2.47 -0.95
CA VAL A 58 2.48 -1.47 0.11
C VAL A 58 3.30 -1.85 1.34
N THR A 59 4.17 -0.94 1.75
CA THR A 59 5.04 -1.11 2.91
C THR A 59 4.91 0.10 3.82
N LYS A 60 4.65 -0.14 5.11
CA LYS A 60 4.74 0.90 6.15
C LYS A 60 6.21 1.27 6.36
N THR A 61 6.54 2.55 6.22
CA THR A 61 7.89 3.06 6.52
C THR A 61 7.97 3.65 7.92
N ASN A 62 6.91 4.30 8.39
CA ASN A 62 6.82 4.87 9.74
C ASN A 62 5.36 5.11 10.15
N SER A 63 5.11 5.47 11.40
CA SER A 63 3.82 6.00 11.85
C SER A 63 3.97 6.96 13.02
N ILE A 64 3.09 7.96 13.07
CA ILE A 64 2.99 8.95 14.13
C ILE A 64 1.61 8.79 14.77
N LYS A 65 1.57 8.48 16.07
CA LYS A 65 0.33 8.45 16.84
C LYS A 65 -0.09 9.88 17.13
N GLU A 66 -1.33 10.20 16.76
CA GLU A 66 -1.92 11.52 16.94
C GLU A 66 -2.90 11.50 18.12
N ALA A 67 -3.49 12.66 18.43
CA ALA A 67 -4.62 12.74 19.37
C ALA A 67 -5.88 12.06 18.79
N ASN A 68 -6.87 11.79 19.65
CA ASN A 68 -8.21 11.31 19.26
C ASN A 68 -8.23 9.96 18.53
N ASP A 69 -7.36 9.03 18.93
CA ASP A 69 -7.24 7.70 18.32
C ASP A 69 -6.93 7.74 16.81
N GLU A 70 -6.24 8.79 16.38
CA GLU A 70 -5.75 8.95 15.02
C GLU A 70 -4.28 8.51 14.93
N THR A 71 -3.88 8.06 13.75
CA THR A 71 -2.50 7.72 13.44
C THR A 71 -2.20 8.09 12.00
N THR A 72 -1.16 8.88 11.80
CA THR A 72 -0.60 9.16 10.49
C THR A 72 0.40 8.06 10.16
N VAL A 73 0.17 7.33 9.07
CA VAL A 73 1.06 6.26 8.59
C VAL A 73 1.79 6.74 7.35
N MET A 74 3.11 6.66 7.39
CA MET A 74 3.97 6.87 6.22
C MET A 74 4.10 5.53 5.50
N VAL A 75 3.79 5.51 4.21
CA VAL A 75 3.80 4.31 3.37
C VAL A 75 4.65 4.55 2.14
N ARG A 76 5.23 3.45 1.65
CA ARG A 76 5.88 3.34 0.36
C ARG A 76 5.17 2.25 -0.43
N TYR A 77 4.81 2.50 -1.68
CA TYR A 77 4.18 1.50 -2.53
C TYR A 77 4.63 1.64 -3.98
N GLU A 78 4.33 0.63 -4.79
CA GLU A 78 4.55 0.65 -6.23
C GLU A 78 3.23 0.97 -6.94
N LEU A 79 3.20 2.08 -7.68
CA LEU A 79 2.19 2.34 -8.69
C LEU A 79 2.61 1.61 -9.98
N VAL A 80 1.81 0.65 -10.39
CA VAL A 80 2.03 -0.15 -11.61
C VAL A 80 1.03 0.29 -12.66
N PHE A 81 1.52 0.71 -13.83
CA PHE A 81 0.65 1.13 -14.92
C PHE A 81 0.17 -0.07 -15.73
N ASP A 82 -1.13 -0.21 -15.89
CA ASP A 82 -1.76 -1.30 -16.66
C ASP A 82 -1.84 -0.97 -18.15
N ARG A 83 -1.82 0.32 -18.50
CA ARG A 83 -1.99 0.83 -19.86
C ARG A 83 -1.34 2.19 -20.03
N SER A 84 -1.13 2.61 -21.28
CA SER A 84 -0.67 3.97 -21.58
C SER A 84 -1.83 4.98 -21.56
N ILE A 85 -1.49 6.27 -21.55
CA ILE A 85 -2.46 7.37 -21.70
C ILE A 85 -3.13 7.33 -23.07
N ALA A 86 -2.40 6.92 -24.11
CA ALA A 86 -2.94 6.79 -25.46
C ALA A 86 -4.05 5.73 -25.47
N ASP A 87 -3.77 4.55 -24.89
CA ASP A 87 -4.77 3.48 -24.78
C ASP A 87 -6.00 3.98 -24.03
N PHE A 88 -5.82 4.71 -22.91
CA PHE A 88 -6.94 5.27 -22.15
C PHE A 88 -7.75 6.28 -22.97
N ALA A 89 -7.09 7.14 -23.75
CA ALA A 89 -7.76 8.10 -24.62
C ALA A 89 -8.60 7.42 -25.72
N ASP A 90 -8.07 6.36 -26.31
CA ASP A 90 -8.77 5.59 -27.35
C ASP A 90 -10.04 4.93 -26.80
N ASP A 91 -9.96 4.36 -25.60
CA ASP A 91 -11.08 3.71 -24.91
C ASP A 91 -12.18 4.71 -24.50
N VAL A 92 -11.82 5.89 -23.97
CA VAL A 92 -12.80 6.96 -23.71
C VAL A 92 -13.48 7.42 -25.01
N THR A 93 -12.72 7.52 -26.10
CA THR A 93 -13.25 7.92 -27.40
C THR A 93 -14.20 6.87 -27.97
N GLU A 94 -13.87 5.59 -27.84
CA GLU A 94 -14.71 4.48 -28.30
C GLU A 94 -16.02 4.41 -27.50
N ARG A 95 -15.95 4.49 -26.17
CA ARG A 95 -17.14 4.55 -25.31
C ARG A 95 -18.05 5.72 -25.66
N GLY A 96 -17.49 6.90 -25.88
CA GLY A 96 -18.25 8.07 -26.29
C GLY A 96 -18.98 7.92 -27.61
N LYS A 97 -18.45 7.15 -28.56
CA LYS A 97 -19.15 6.82 -29.82
C LYS A 97 -20.30 5.83 -29.61
N SER A 98 -20.19 4.97 -28.60
CA SER A 98 -21.17 3.93 -28.28
C SER A 98 -22.23 4.35 -27.24
N ALA A 99 -22.11 5.54 -26.65
CA ALA A 99 -23.00 5.99 -25.58
C ALA A 99 -24.43 6.22 -26.11
N GLY A 100 -25.34 5.30 -25.75
CA GLY A 100 -26.74 5.30 -26.21
C GLY A 100 -27.76 5.79 -25.17
N ASP A 101 -27.37 5.93 -23.90
CA ASP A 101 -28.23 6.37 -22.80
C ASP A 101 -27.56 7.45 -21.93
N LEU A 102 -28.35 8.12 -21.09
CA LEU A 102 -27.91 9.26 -20.28
C LEU A 102 -26.85 8.88 -19.24
N ASP A 103 -26.95 7.69 -18.65
CA ASP A 103 -26.02 7.22 -17.62
C ASP A 103 -24.64 6.93 -18.24
N THR A 104 -24.62 6.29 -19.40
CA THR A 104 -23.41 6.02 -20.18
C THR A 104 -22.75 7.30 -20.65
N VAL A 105 -23.54 8.32 -21.04
CA VAL A 105 -23.03 9.65 -21.36
C VAL A 105 -22.38 10.29 -20.12
N GLY A 106 -23.03 10.22 -18.95
CA GLY A 106 -22.49 10.74 -17.69
C GLY A 106 -21.15 10.11 -17.32
N ASN A 107 -21.05 8.78 -17.43
CA ASN A 107 -19.81 8.04 -17.18
C ASN A 107 -18.70 8.45 -18.17
N THR A 108 -19.03 8.56 -19.46
CA THR A 108 -18.06 8.98 -20.50
C THR A 108 -17.51 10.38 -20.20
N VAL A 109 -18.35 11.32 -19.76
CA VAL A 109 -17.90 12.67 -19.37
C VAL A 109 -16.95 12.62 -18.18
N SER A 110 -17.27 11.81 -17.17
CA SER A 110 -16.39 11.61 -16.01
C SER A 110 -15.03 11.07 -16.43
N GLU A 111 -15.00 10.06 -17.30
CA GLU A 111 -13.75 9.46 -17.78
C GLU A 111 -12.94 10.43 -18.66
N ALA A 112 -13.60 11.29 -19.44
CA ALA A 112 -12.91 12.33 -20.19
C ALA A 112 -12.23 13.36 -19.26
N ILE A 113 -12.85 13.70 -18.12
CA ILE A 113 -12.23 14.54 -17.10
C ILE A 113 -11.00 13.84 -16.49
N ASP A 114 -11.12 12.55 -16.16
CA ASP A 114 -10.01 11.78 -15.60
C ASP A 114 -8.86 11.62 -16.60
N LEU A 115 -9.16 11.47 -17.90
CA LEU A 115 -8.16 11.50 -18.97
C LEU A 115 -7.40 12.82 -19.01
N VAL A 116 -8.10 13.95 -18.88
CA VAL A 116 -7.45 15.27 -18.83
C VAL A 116 -6.54 15.39 -17.61
N LYS A 117 -7.02 14.99 -16.42
CA LYS A 117 -6.20 15.00 -15.20
C LYS A 117 -4.94 14.14 -15.36
N THR A 118 -5.09 12.92 -15.89
CA THR A 118 -3.99 11.98 -16.13
C THR A 118 -2.97 12.56 -17.10
N LYS A 119 -3.42 13.18 -18.20
CA LYS A 119 -2.53 13.88 -19.16
C LYS A 119 -1.75 15.02 -18.50
N MET A 120 -2.41 15.83 -17.67
CA MET A 120 -1.75 16.92 -16.96
C MET A 120 -0.68 16.42 -15.99
N LEU A 121 -0.94 15.32 -15.28
CA LEU A 121 0.06 14.70 -14.43
C LEU A 121 1.22 14.12 -15.24
N ALA A 122 0.97 13.47 -16.37
CA ALA A 122 2.02 12.96 -17.23
C ALA A 122 2.89 14.05 -17.85
N LEU A 123 2.33 15.23 -18.15
CA LEU A 123 3.12 16.39 -18.55
C LEU A 123 4.06 16.87 -17.44
N LYS A 124 3.65 16.73 -16.18
CA LYS A 124 4.45 17.12 -15.01
C LYS A 124 5.47 16.06 -14.61
N GLU A 125 5.10 14.79 -14.65
CA GLU A 125 5.83 13.66 -14.05
C GLU A 125 6.48 12.74 -15.08
N GLY A 126 6.24 12.99 -16.37
CA GLY A 126 6.67 12.13 -17.47
C GLY A 126 5.58 11.16 -17.92
N ASP A 127 5.66 10.75 -19.18
CA ASP A 127 4.77 9.76 -19.76
C ASP A 127 5.03 8.35 -19.17
N PHE A 128 4.12 7.42 -19.43
CA PHE A 128 4.23 6.04 -18.97
C PHE A 128 3.55 5.08 -19.95
N LYS A 129 4.00 3.81 -19.90
CA LYS A 129 3.41 2.70 -20.65
C LYS A 129 3.03 1.55 -19.71
N ALA A 130 2.28 0.59 -20.25
CA ALA A 130 1.94 -0.62 -19.53
C ALA A 130 3.19 -1.34 -18.99
N GLY A 131 3.13 -1.77 -17.73
CA GLY A 131 4.21 -2.43 -17.01
C GLY A 131 5.23 -1.48 -16.38
N ASP A 132 5.20 -0.18 -16.67
CA ASP A 132 6.04 0.77 -15.95
C ASP A 132 5.65 0.80 -14.46
N ARG A 133 6.66 0.97 -13.60
CA ARG A 133 6.49 1.05 -12.16
C ARG A 133 7.04 2.35 -11.62
N ARG A 134 6.31 2.99 -10.71
CA ARG A 134 6.76 4.16 -9.96
C ARG A 134 6.67 3.88 -8.48
N ILE A 135 7.74 4.23 -7.77
CA ILE A 135 7.72 4.18 -6.31
C ILE A 135 7.09 5.48 -5.81
N VAL A 136 6.05 5.34 -5.00
CA VAL A 136 5.36 6.45 -4.36
C VAL A 136 5.55 6.36 -2.86
N GLU A 137 5.93 7.47 -2.25
CA GLU A 137 5.92 7.65 -0.80
C GLU A 137 4.78 8.60 -0.46
N SER A 138 3.92 8.19 0.47
CA SER A 138 2.71 8.92 0.81
C SER A 138 2.42 8.81 2.30
N GLU A 139 1.68 9.79 2.82
CA GLU A 139 1.12 9.77 4.16
C GLU A 139 -0.37 9.50 4.08
N ILE A 140 -0.86 8.57 4.89
CA ILE A 140 -2.29 8.29 5.06
C ILE A 140 -2.68 8.50 6.52
N ARG A 141 -3.84 9.10 6.76
CA ARG A 141 -4.39 9.25 8.11
C ARG A 141 -5.41 8.15 8.36
N LEU A 142 -5.24 7.44 9.46
CA LEU A 142 -6.14 6.38 9.89
C LEU A 142 -6.74 6.74 11.24
N VAL A 143 -8.01 6.41 11.44
CA VAL A 143 -8.70 6.61 12.70
C VAL A 143 -9.20 5.28 13.21
N LYS A 144 -8.96 5.01 14.49
CA LYS A 144 -9.44 3.81 15.15
C LYS A 144 -10.97 3.86 15.28
N SER A 145 -11.62 2.81 14.83
CA SER A 145 -13.06 2.58 15.02
C SER A 145 -13.29 1.24 15.73
N GLU A 146 -14.54 0.96 16.10
CA GLU A 146 -14.95 -0.34 16.63
C GLU A 146 -14.68 -1.50 15.66
N LYS A 147 -14.59 -1.22 14.35
CA LYS A 147 -14.40 -2.22 13.29
C LYS A 147 -12.95 -2.33 12.79
N GLY A 148 -12.02 -1.62 13.44
CA GLY A 148 -10.62 -1.51 12.99
C GLY A 148 -10.26 -0.08 12.56
N TRP A 149 -9.11 0.08 11.92
CA TRP A 149 -8.61 1.36 11.45
C TRP A 149 -9.22 1.74 10.09
N ILE A 150 -9.77 2.95 10.00
CA ILE A 150 -10.46 3.44 8.80
C ILE A 150 -9.68 4.59 8.18
N TYR A 151 -9.57 4.61 6.85
CA TYR A 151 -9.01 5.74 6.11
C TYR A 151 -9.81 7.02 6.34
N ARG A 152 -9.10 8.10 6.69
CA ARG A 152 -9.66 9.45 6.75
C ARG A 152 -9.03 10.33 5.66
N PRO A 153 -9.81 10.83 4.70
CA PRO A 153 -9.32 11.74 3.67
C PRO A 153 -8.78 13.07 4.22
#